data_AF-A0AAD2JLG3-F1
#
_entry.id   AF-A0AAD2JLG3-F1
#
_cell.length_a   1.000
_cell.length_b   1.000
_cell.length_c   1.000
_cell.angle_alpha   90.00
_cell.angle_beta   90.00
_cell.angle_gamma   90.00
#
_symmetry.space_group_name_H-M   'P 1'
#
loop_
_entity.id
_entity.type
_entity.pdbx_description
1 polymer ?
#
loop_
_entity_poly.entity_id
_entity_poly.type
_entity_poly.pdbx_seq_one_letter_code
_entity_poly.pdbx_strand_id
1 'polypeptide(L)'
;MDSLGGFPVIFKDRSKYSHYKAGLDIDLSPMFPGEKISVAAWKESVRIDVKNGSKASFGKSVGILGKFESGRTLSRKGALMDDFVECGQEWQVLPTEPMLFHETSVPQFPAKCVELEDPQGERRRRRLDESGIKEKEAEAACARLEDPSDRKGCVYDIIVTQDLDIAGAY
;
A
#
# COMPACT_ATOMS: atom_id res chain seq x y z
N MET A 1 -26.49 -2.68 -4.10
CA MET A 1 -25.52 -1.58 -3.88
C MET A 1 -24.39 -2.19 -3.09
N ASP A 2 -23.20 -2.20 -3.65
CA ASP A 2 -22.03 -2.73 -2.96
C ASP A 2 -21.63 -1.74 -1.86
N SER A 3 -21.38 -2.26 -0.67
CA SER A 3 -20.98 -1.46 0.49
C SER A 3 -19.83 -2.15 1.21
N LEU A 4 -18.94 -1.35 1.79
CA LEU A 4 -17.82 -1.84 2.58
C LEU A 4 -17.86 -1.15 3.95
N GLY A 5 -17.98 -1.94 5.02
CA GLY A 5 -18.13 -1.39 6.37
C GLY A 5 -19.39 -0.53 6.55
N GLY A 6 -20.43 -0.75 5.73
CA GLY A 6 -21.66 0.05 5.72
C GLY A 6 -21.59 1.34 4.88
N PHE A 7 -20.45 1.63 4.25
CA PHE A 7 -20.29 2.79 3.39
C PHE A 7 -20.48 2.43 1.91
N PRO A 8 -21.12 3.30 1.11
CA PRO A 8 -21.31 3.08 -0.32
C PRO A 8 -19.98 2.93 -1.07
N VAL A 9 -19.90 1.95 -1.98
CA VAL A 9 -18.78 1.78 -2.90
C VAL A 9 -19.18 2.26 -4.30
N ILE A 10 -18.38 3.16 -4.86
CA ILE A 10 -18.60 3.77 -6.17
C ILE A 10 -17.45 3.34 -7.10
N PHE A 11 -17.74 2.43 -8.03
CA PHE A 11 -16.77 2.03 -9.05
C PHE A 11 -16.54 3.14 -10.06
N LYS A 12 -15.27 3.39 -10.38
CA LYS A 12 -14.85 4.36 -11.40
C LYS A 12 -14.31 3.62 -12.61
N ASP A 13 -14.98 3.84 -13.74
CA ASP A 13 -14.40 3.48 -15.03
C ASP A 13 -13.28 4.47 -15.35
N ARG A 14 -12.02 4.02 -15.17
CA ARG A 14 -10.82 4.81 -15.48
C ARG A 14 -10.23 4.49 -16.86
N SER A 15 -10.88 3.62 -17.64
CA SER A 15 -10.39 3.13 -18.94
C SER A 15 -10.15 4.21 -19.99
N LYS A 16 -10.85 5.35 -19.89
CA LYS A 16 -10.77 6.45 -20.86
C LYS A 16 -9.68 7.49 -20.60
N TYR A 17 -9.11 7.55 -19.38
CA TYR A 17 -8.30 8.71 -18.97
C TYR A 17 -7.06 8.38 -18.13
N SER A 18 -6.80 7.11 -17.83
CA SER A 18 -5.82 6.75 -16.84
C SER A 18 -5.01 5.53 -17.26
N HIS A 19 -3.74 5.50 -16.88
CA HIS A 19 -2.95 4.27 -16.90
C HIS A 19 -3.61 3.17 -16.03
N TYR A 20 -4.45 3.55 -15.06
CA TYR A 20 -5.16 2.66 -14.13
C TYR A 20 -6.36 1.96 -14.77
N LYS A 21 -6.40 0.62 -14.66
CA LYS A 21 -7.45 -0.21 -15.27
C LYS A 21 -8.74 -0.25 -14.46
N ALA A 22 -8.66 -0.09 -13.14
CA ALA A 22 -9.81 -0.13 -12.25
C ALA A 22 -9.61 0.83 -11.08
N GLY A 23 -10.68 1.45 -10.61
CA GLY A 23 -10.68 2.19 -9.36
C GLY A 23 -12.04 2.21 -8.72
N LEU A 24 -12.08 2.43 -7.41
CA LEU A 24 -13.30 2.61 -6.65
C LEU A 24 -13.10 3.71 -5.60
N ASP A 25 -14.18 4.39 -5.24
CA ASP A 25 -14.23 5.26 -4.08
C ASP A 25 -15.16 4.63 -3.03
N ILE A 26 -14.74 4.60 -1.78
CA ILE A 26 -15.57 4.31 -0.62
C ILE A 26 -16.00 5.67 -0.07
N ASP A 27 -17.29 6.00 -0.21
CA ASP A 27 -17.82 7.30 0.18
C ASP A 27 -18.16 7.33 1.67
N LEU A 28 -17.41 8.12 2.44
CA LEU A 28 -17.62 8.27 3.88
C LEU A 28 -18.55 9.44 4.20
N SER A 29 -18.93 10.24 3.19
CA SER A 29 -19.79 11.42 3.31
C SER A 29 -21.10 11.22 4.07
N PRO A 30 -21.77 10.05 4.03
CA PRO A 30 -22.98 9.82 4.84
C PRO A 30 -22.78 10.03 6.34
N MET A 31 -21.56 9.84 6.85
CA MET A 31 -21.21 10.03 8.26
C MET A 31 -20.17 11.12 8.49
N PHE A 32 -19.27 11.33 7.51
CA PHE A 32 -18.14 12.24 7.57
C PHE A 32 -18.09 13.10 6.30
N PRO A 33 -18.75 14.27 6.28
CA PRO A 33 -18.96 15.05 5.07
C PRO A 33 -17.69 15.34 4.29
N GLY A 34 -17.64 14.92 3.01
CA GLY A 34 -16.53 15.18 2.11
C GLY A 34 -15.30 14.28 2.30
N GLU A 35 -15.39 13.30 3.19
CA GLU A 35 -14.36 12.28 3.37
C GLU A 35 -14.60 11.08 2.45
N LYS A 36 -13.51 10.51 1.94
CA LYS A 36 -13.57 9.29 1.12
C LYS A 36 -12.24 8.55 1.09
N ILE A 37 -12.31 7.26 0.76
CA ILE A 37 -11.13 6.44 0.48
C ILE A 37 -11.17 6.11 -1.01
N SER A 38 -10.14 6.49 -1.75
CA SER A 38 -9.99 6.14 -3.16
C SER A 38 -9.00 4.99 -3.29
N VAL A 39 -9.43 3.94 -3.99
CA VAL A 39 -8.59 2.79 -4.35
C VAL A 39 -8.40 2.79 -5.86
N ALA A 40 -7.17 2.64 -6.31
CA ALA A 40 -6.85 2.57 -7.74
C ALA A 40 -5.85 1.44 -7.98
N ALA A 41 -6.14 0.58 -8.95
CA ALA A 41 -5.29 -0.54 -9.32
C ALA A 41 -4.60 -0.31 -10.68
N TRP A 42 -3.29 -0.52 -10.71
CA TRP A 42 -2.44 -0.36 -11.87
C TRP A 42 -1.46 -1.53 -11.97
N LYS A 43 -1.50 -2.31 -13.06
CA LYS A 43 -0.81 -3.61 -13.16
C LYS A 43 -1.03 -4.44 -11.89
N GLU A 44 0.02 -4.66 -11.10
CA GLU A 44 0.01 -5.43 -9.84
C GLU A 44 0.04 -4.54 -8.59
N SER A 45 -0.01 -3.22 -8.76
CA SER A 45 0.04 -2.24 -7.67
C SER A 45 -1.35 -1.71 -7.34
N VAL A 46 -1.58 -1.44 -6.05
CA VAL A 46 -2.80 -0.80 -5.56
C VAL A 46 -2.42 0.46 -4.80
N ARG A 47 -2.97 1.59 -5.23
CA ARG A 47 -2.87 2.88 -4.54
C ARG A 47 -4.12 3.10 -3.70
N ILE A 48 -3.90 3.43 -2.42
CA ILE A 48 -4.96 3.77 -1.47
C ILE A 48 -4.74 5.23 -1.03
N ASP A 49 -5.74 6.06 -1.25
CA ASP A 49 -5.74 7.47 -0.88
C ASP A 49 -6.88 7.76 0.10
N VAL A 50 -6.55 8.22 1.30
CA VAL A 50 -7.54 8.77 2.25
C VAL A 50 -7.66 10.27 1.97
N LYS A 51 -8.82 10.72 1.47
CA LYS A 51 -9.06 12.14 1.16
C LYS A 51 -9.87 12.78 2.30
N ASN A 52 -9.35 13.89 2.80
CA ASN A 52 -9.93 14.68 3.90
C ASN A 52 -10.14 13.92 5.21
N GLY A 53 -9.40 12.82 5.45
CA GLY A 53 -9.54 12.03 6.66
C GLY A 53 -9.42 12.89 7.93
N SER A 54 -10.29 12.66 8.90
CA SER A 54 -10.32 13.41 10.15
C SER A 54 -10.10 12.52 11.37
N LYS A 55 -9.88 13.15 12.52
CA LYS A 55 -9.86 12.44 13.81
C LYS A 55 -11.21 11.78 14.13
N ALA A 56 -12.32 12.33 13.65
CA ALA A 56 -13.64 11.78 13.92
C ALA A 56 -13.84 10.42 13.23
N SER A 57 -13.32 10.27 12.01
CA SER A 57 -13.39 9.05 11.21
C SER A 57 -12.25 8.07 11.51
N PHE A 58 -11.00 8.56 11.53
CA PHE A 58 -9.80 7.71 11.62
C PHE A 58 -9.05 7.83 12.95
N GLY A 59 -9.47 8.66 13.90
CA GLY A 59 -8.71 8.87 15.15
C GLY A 59 -8.54 7.63 16.03
N LYS A 60 -9.38 6.61 15.83
CA LYS A 60 -9.29 5.31 16.50
C LYS A 60 -8.67 4.20 15.63
N SER A 61 -8.26 4.51 14.40
CA SER A 61 -7.63 3.53 13.54
C SER A 61 -6.24 3.18 14.06
N VAL A 62 -5.96 1.89 14.05
CA VAL A 62 -4.67 1.27 14.32
C VAL A 62 -4.49 0.14 13.32
N GLY A 63 -3.25 -0.14 12.94
CA GLY A 63 -2.96 -1.13 11.92
C GLY A 63 -1.56 -0.94 11.36
N ILE A 64 -1.31 -1.56 10.21
CA ILE A 64 -0.04 -1.46 9.50
C ILE A 64 0.31 -0.03 9.05
N LEU A 65 -0.70 0.84 8.87
CA LEU A 65 -0.52 2.26 8.57
C LEU A 65 -0.21 3.12 9.81
N GLY A 66 -0.18 2.51 11.00
CA GLY A 66 0.05 3.20 12.26
C GLY A 66 -1.15 4.01 12.76
N LYS A 67 -0.93 4.76 13.83
CA LYS A 67 -1.93 5.63 14.46
C LYS A 67 -2.13 6.90 13.65
N PHE A 68 -3.36 7.15 13.21
CA PHE A 68 -3.74 8.26 12.32
C PHE A 68 -3.11 9.63 12.67
N GLU A 69 -3.17 10.06 13.93
CA GLU A 69 -2.67 11.39 14.33
C GLU A 69 -1.15 11.53 14.29
N SER A 70 -0.42 10.44 14.49
CA SER A 70 1.02 10.48 14.78
C SER A 70 1.87 9.71 13.77
N GLY A 71 1.26 8.87 12.94
CA GLY A 71 1.95 7.92 12.06
C GLY A 71 2.73 6.82 12.80
N ARG A 72 2.73 6.81 14.14
CA ARG A 72 3.47 5.80 14.93
C ARG A 72 2.86 4.42 14.73
N THR A 73 3.71 3.46 14.41
CA THR A 73 3.42 2.04 14.33
C THR A 73 3.25 1.47 15.75
N LEU A 74 2.12 0.80 15.97
CA LEU A 74 1.73 0.25 17.26
C LEU A 74 1.37 -1.22 17.11
N SER A 75 1.66 -2.04 18.13
CA SER A 75 1.15 -3.40 18.23
C SER A 75 -0.34 -3.42 18.48
N ARG A 76 -0.98 -4.60 18.39
CA ARG A 76 -2.41 -4.76 18.71
C ARG A 76 -2.72 -4.41 20.17
N LYS A 77 -1.71 -4.48 21.04
CA LYS A 77 -1.78 -4.09 22.46
C LYS A 77 -1.43 -2.62 22.71
N GLY A 78 -1.12 -1.84 21.68
CA GLY A 78 -0.80 -0.41 21.76
C GLY A 78 0.64 -0.10 22.15
N ALA A 79 1.55 -1.08 22.12
CA ALA A 79 2.98 -0.84 22.34
C ALA A 79 3.63 -0.25 21.08
N LEU A 80 4.60 0.65 21.23
CA LEU A 80 5.37 1.20 20.11
C LEU A 80 6.17 0.09 19.42
N MET A 81 6.20 0.09 18.09
CA MET A 81 6.97 -0.85 17.28
C MET A 81 7.82 -0.09 16.26
N ASP A 82 9.14 -0.08 16.47
CA ASP A 82 10.07 0.64 15.57
C ASP A 82 10.61 -0.27 14.46
N ASP A 83 10.49 -1.60 14.61
CA ASP A 83 10.84 -2.57 13.57
C ASP A 83 9.64 -2.82 12.65
N PHE A 84 9.78 -2.46 11.37
CA PHE A 84 8.71 -2.60 10.37
C PHE A 84 8.43 -4.06 10.00
N VAL A 85 9.42 -4.94 10.08
CA VAL A 85 9.24 -6.38 9.83
C VAL A 85 8.41 -6.97 10.96
N GLU A 86 8.77 -6.71 12.21
CA GLU A 86 7.98 -7.15 13.36
C GLU A 86 6.56 -6.56 13.33
N CYS A 87 6.42 -5.28 12.96
CA CYS A 87 5.13 -4.61 12.80
C CYS A 87 4.26 -5.33 11.75
N GLY A 88 4.83 -5.68 10.60
CA GLY A 88 4.14 -6.44 9.56
C GLY A 88 3.69 -7.83 10.04
N GLN A 89 4.52 -8.52 10.83
CA GLN A 89 4.18 -9.83 11.40
C GLN A 89 3.06 -9.74 12.44
N GLU A 90 3.07 -8.71 13.31
CA GLU A 90 2.05 -8.46 14.33
C GLU A 90 0.67 -8.18 13.71
N TRP A 91 0.64 -7.52 12.56
CA TRP A 91 -0.59 -7.17 11.84
C TRP A 91 -1.05 -8.22 10.81
N GLN A 92 -0.52 -9.45 10.86
CA GLN A 92 -1.13 -10.57 10.14
C GLN A 92 -2.58 -10.80 10.59
N VAL A 93 -3.46 -11.14 9.64
CA VAL A 93 -4.86 -11.49 9.94
C VAL A 93 -4.90 -12.78 10.75
N LEU A 94 -5.57 -12.76 11.91
CA LEU A 94 -5.70 -13.93 12.78
C LEU A 94 -6.88 -14.80 12.36
N PRO A 95 -6.84 -16.13 12.60
CA PRO A 95 -7.97 -17.02 12.29
C PRO A 95 -9.28 -16.69 13.02
N THR A 96 -9.20 -15.93 14.11
CA THR A 96 -10.36 -15.44 14.88
C THR A 96 -10.96 -14.15 14.33
N GLU A 97 -10.29 -13.49 13.39
CA GLU A 97 -10.77 -12.26 12.76
C GLU A 97 -11.66 -12.58 11.56
N PRO A 98 -12.58 -11.67 11.17
CA PRO A 98 -13.40 -11.87 9.98
C PRO A 98 -12.53 -12.05 8.72
N MET A 99 -12.78 -13.10 7.96
CA MET A 99 -12.08 -13.38 6.71
C MET A 99 -12.54 -12.41 5.62
N LEU A 100 -11.67 -11.46 5.25
CA LEU A 100 -11.96 -10.46 4.21
C LEU A 100 -11.53 -10.90 2.81
N PHE A 101 -10.72 -11.96 2.69
CA PHE A 101 -10.26 -12.46 1.40
C PHE A 101 -11.17 -13.58 0.89
N HIS A 102 -11.37 -13.63 -0.43
CA HIS A 102 -12.13 -14.71 -1.07
C HIS A 102 -11.42 -16.06 -0.99
N GLU A 103 -10.09 -16.03 -0.98
CA GLU A 103 -9.22 -17.21 -0.94
C GLU A 103 -8.06 -16.97 0.03
N THR A 104 -7.59 -18.03 0.69
CA THR A 104 -6.39 -17.99 1.55
C THR A 104 -5.15 -18.32 0.72
N SER A 105 -4.15 -17.45 0.73
CA SER A 105 -2.80 -17.76 0.26
C SER A 105 -1.87 -18.02 1.45
N VAL A 106 -0.89 -18.92 1.30
CA VAL A 106 0.17 -19.10 2.30
C VAL A 106 1.23 -18.01 2.16
N PRO A 107 1.85 -17.54 3.25
CA PRO A 107 1.66 -17.94 4.65
C PRO A 107 0.46 -17.26 5.33
N GLN A 108 -0.14 -17.95 6.30
CA GLN A 108 -1.20 -17.45 7.18
C GLN A 108 -0.77 -17.66 8.63
N PHE A 109 -1.22 -16.82 9.56
CA PHE A 109 -0.97 -17.00 10.99
C PHE A 109 -1.35 -18.44 11.40
N PRO A 110 -0.50 -19.17 12.15
CA PRO A 110 0.69 -18.72 12.88
C PRO A 110 2.02 -18.79 12.09
N ALA A 111 2.00 -19.13 10.80
CA ALA A 111 3.21 -19.09 9.99
C ALA A 111 3.65 -17.64 9.76
N LYS A 112 4.96 -17.37 9.85
CA LYS A 112 5.50 -16.04 9.60
C LYS A 112 5.34 -15.65 8.12
N CYS A 113 5.11 -14.36 7.86
CA CYS A 113 5.19 -13.81 6.50
C CYS A 113 6.57 -14.08 5.91
N VAL A 114 6.60 -14.40 4.63
CA VAL A 114 7.86 -14.53 3.89
C VAL A 114 8.47 -13.14 3.80
N GLU A 115 9.61 -12.94 4.44
CA GLU A 115 10.36 -11.70 4.33
C GLU A 115 10.87 -11.57 2.90
N LEU A 116 10.61 -10.41 2.29
CA LEU A 116 11.19 -10.10 0.98
C LEU A 116 12.71 -10.07 1.13
N GLU A 117 13.40 -10.72 0.20
CA GLU A 117 14.85 -10.57 0.13
C GLU A 117 15.21 -9.10 -0.08
N ASP A 118 16.23 -8.63 0.62
CA ASP A 118 16.73 -7.26 0.45
C ASP A 118 17.03 -7.01 -1.05
N PRO A 119 16.37 -6.02 -1.70
CA PRO A 119 16.63 -5.64 -3.08
C PRO A 119 18.09 -5.22 -3.33
N GLN A 120 18.79 -4.85 -2.25
CA GLN A 120 20.22 -4.54 -2.23
C GLN A 120 21.10 -5.63 -1.61
N GLY A 121 20.49 -6.76 -1.20
CA GLY A 121 21.10 -7.87 -0.47
C GLY A 121 21.96 -8.80 -1.32
N GLU A 122 22.14 -10.04 -0.85
CA GLU A 122 23.10 -11.00 -1.42
C GLU A 122 22.95 -11.27 -2.93
N ARG A 123 21.79 -11.03 -3.54
CA ARG A 123 21.61 -11.12 -5.00
C ARG A 123 22.51 -10.15 -5.76
N ARG A 124 22.68 -8.90 -5.29
CA ARG A 124 23.66 -7.94 -5.87
C ARG A 124 25.10 -8.42 -5.71
N ARG A 125 25.43 -9.13 -4.63
CA ARG A 125 26.79 -9.66 -4.38
C ARG A 125 27.11 -10.87 -5.24
N ARG A 126 26.12 -11.69 -5.60
CA ARG A 126 26.35 -12.89 -6.40
C ARG A 126 26.33 -12.61 -7.90
N ARG A 127 25.51 -11.66 -8.39
CA ARG A 127 25.50 -11.25 -9.81
C ARG A 127 25.02 -9.80 -9.99
N LEU A 128 25.96 -8.88 -10.14
CA LEU A 128 25.70 -7.49 -10.56
C LEU A 128 24.97 -7.38 -11.92
N ASP A 129 24.93 -8.46 -12.70
CA ASP A 129 24.29 -8.54 -14.03
C ASP A 129 22.81 -8.94 -14.02
N GLU A 130 22.21 -9.31 -12.87
CA GLU A 130 20.81 -9.78 -12.80
C GLU A 130 19.78 -8.68 -12.46
N SER A 131 20.19 -7.51 -11.96
CA SER A 131 19.30 -6.34 -11.90
C SER A 131 19.34 -5.61 -13.22
N GLY A 132 18.31 -5.78 -14.05
CA GLY A 132 18.21 -5.16 -15.36
C GLY A 132 18.12 -3.64 -15.31
N ILE A 133 17.50 -3.08 -14.26
CA ILE A 133 17.28 -1.64 -14.13
C ILE A 133 18.20 -1.05 -13.08
N LYS A 134 18.94 -0.01 -13.47
CA LYS A 134 19.84 0.74 -12.58
C LYS A 134 19.10 1.88 -11.89
N GLU A 135 19.61 2.29 -10.73
CA GLU A 135 19.07 3.41 -9.94
C GLU A 135 18.91 4.69 -10.77
N LYS A 136 19.89 5.02 -11.60
CA LYS A 136 19.84 6.19 -12.50
C LYS A 136 18.69 6.12 -13.52
N GLU A 137 18.34 4.92 -13.99
CA GLU A 137 17.23 4.74 -14.94
C GLU A 137 15.89 4.89 -14.22
N ALA A 138 15.78 4.35 -13.00
CA ALA A 138 14.62 4.54 -12.14
C ALA A 138 14.41 6.03 -11.79
N GLU A 139 15.48 6.75 -11.40
CA GLU A 139 15.45 8.19 -11.13
C GLU A 139 14.97 8.99 -12.35
N ALA A 140 15.45 8.64 -13.55
CA ALA A 140 15.03 9.30 -14.79
C ALA A 140 13.55 9.05 -15.10
N ALA A 141 13.04 7.83 -14.89
CA ALA A 141 11.63 7.50 -15.08
C ALA A 141 10.71 8.26 -14.10
N CYS A 142 11.16 8.45 -12.86
CA CYS A 142 10.40 9.13 -11.81
C CYS A 142 10.59 10.66 -11.79
N ALA A 143 11.43 11.23 -12.67
CA ALA A 143 11.82 12.65 -12.63
C ALA A 143 10.64 13.63 -12.77
N ARG A 144 9.53 13.21 -13.39
CA ARG A 144 8.32 14.04 -13.56
C ARG A 144 7.55 14.32 -12.27
N LEU A 145 7.78 13.53 -11.21
CA LEU A 145 7.03 13.62 -9.96
C LEU A 145 7.57 14.79 -9.12
N GLU A 146 6.74 15.78 -8.83
CA GLU A 146 7.15 16.97 -8.07
C GLU A 146 7.29 16.67 -6.58
N ASP A 147 6.41 15.83 -6.02
CA ASP A 147 6.45 15.46 -4.61
C ASP A 147 7.67 14.55 -4.32
N PRO A 148 8.55 14.93 -3.38
CA PRO A 148 9.75 14.13 -3.07
C PRO A 148 9.45 12.76 -2.49
N SER A 149 8.32 12.58 -1.80
CA SER A 149 7.91 11.30 -1.23
C SER A 149 7.43 10.36 -2.34
N ASP A 150 6.58 10.86 -3.23
CA ASP A 150 6.12 10.12 -4.41
C ASP A 150 7.30 9.74 -5.31
N ARG A 151 8.27 10.65 -5.51
CA ARG A 151 9.47 10.35 -6.30
C ARG A 151 10.31 9.24 -5.66
N LYS A 152 10.54 9.27 -4.36
CA LYS A 152 11.28 8.22 -3.64
C LYS A 152 10.55 6.88 -3.69
N GLY A 153 9.24 6.88 -3.48
CA GLY A 153 8.41 5.68 -3.59
C GLY A 153 8.49 5.08 -5.00
N CYS A 154 8.34 5.91 -6.03
CA CYS A 154 8.45 5.50 -7.43
C CYS A 154 9.79 4.82 -7.74
N VAL A 155 10.91 5.43 -7.32
CA VAL A 155 12.25 4.86 -7.54
C VAL A 155 12.40 3.53 -6.81
N TYR A 156 11.94 3.45 -5.56
CA TYR A 156 11.98 2.21 -4.78
C TYR A 156 11.18 1.10 -5.46
N ASP A 157 9.93 1.36 -5.84
CA ASP A 157 9.06 0.37 -6.45
C ASP A 157 9.64 -0.14 -7.79
N ILE A 158 10.23 0.74 -8.63
CA ILE A 158 10.92 0.32 -9.85
C ILE A 158 12.10 -0.61 -9.53
N ILE A 159 12.90 -0.29 -8.52
CA ILE A 159 14.06 -1.13 -8.14
C ILE A 159 13.63 -2.47 -7.58
N VAL A 160 12.55 -2.52 -6.79
CA VAL A 160 12.05 -3.77 -6.21
C VAL A 160 11.42 -4.66 -7.27
N THR A 161 10.59 -4.08 -8.14
CA THR A 161 9.82 -4.84 -9.15
C THR A 161 10.59 -5.10 -10.43
N GLN A 162 11.67 -4.34 -10.68
CA GLN A 162 12.38 -4.32 -11.94
C GLN A 162 11.44 -3.96 -13.14
N ASP A 163 10.50 -3.04 -12.94
CA ASP A 163 9.58 -2.54 -13.99
C ASP A 163 9.55 -1.00 -14.03
N LEU A 164 10.12 -0.40 -15.09
CA LEU A 164 10.13 1.06 -15.29
C LEU A 164 8.72 1.65 -15.45
N ASP A 165 7.77 0.87 -15.95
CA ASP A 165 6.42 1.37 -16.20
C ASP A 165 5.69 1.70 -14.90
N ILE A 166 6.13 1.19 -13.74
CA ILE A 166 5.54 1.52 -12.43
C ILE A 166 5.54 3.02 -12.16
N ALA A 167 6.43 3.78 -12.81
CA ALA A 167 6.34 5.23 -12.79
C ALA A 167 4.94 5.75 -13.17
N GLY A 168 4.17 5.04 -13.99
CA GLY A 168 2.78 5.36 -14.35
C GLY A 168 1.75 5.20 -13.22
N ALA A 169 2.09 4.52 -12.13
CA ALA A 169 1.27 4.44 -10.91
C ALA A 169 1.39 5.68 -10.02
N TYR A 170 2.33 6.58 -10.29
CA TYR A 170 2.51 7.81 -9.49
C TYR A 170 1.92 9.03 -10.17
#